data_AF-A0A8H4XTE3-F1
#
_entry.id   AF-A0A8H4XTE3-F1
#
_cell.length_a   1.000
_cell.length_b   1.000
_cell.length_c   1.000
_cell.angle_alpha   90.00
_cell.angle_beta   90.00
_cell.angle_gamma   90.00
#
_symmetry.space_group_name_H-M   'P 1'
#
loop_
_entity.id
_entity.type
_entity.pdbx_description
1 polymer ?
#
loop_
_entity_poly.entity_id
_entity_poly.type
_entity_poly.pdbx_seq_one_letter_code
_entity_poly.pdbx_strand_id
1 'polypeptide(L)'
;NIFATAKHWNALLLLDEADVFLETRTERNHFMNGIVAVFLRMLEWFEGVMFLTTNRASHFDPAILSRIHIIVEYPGLKQDQRMGIWKSFLDRARTAQGPSDLSDEEVAKLAELDFNGRQINDIVAAGHALAAVKADRLQYHHVQKAVQMSQNFINQINGMEQVNSYFN
;
A
#
# COMPACT_ATOMS: atom_id res chain seq x y z
N ASN A 1 27.62 2.96 10.92
CA ASN A 1 26.38 3.06 11.71
C ASN A 1 25.45 4.02 10.97
N ILE A 2 24.35 3.53 10.39
CA ILE A 2 23.46 4.32 9.53
C ILE A 2 22.82 5.52 10.26
N PHE A 3 22.57 5.40 11.56
CA PHE A 3 22.04 6.48 12.40
C PHE A 3 23.05 7.61 12.57
N ALA A 4 24.33 7.27 12.79
CA ALA A 4 25.40 8.26 12.89
C ALA A 4 25.62 8.98 11.55
N THR A 5 25.50 8.25 10.42
CA THR A 5 25.55 8.85 9.08
C THR A 5 24.36 9.79 8.86
N ALA A 6 23.14 9.38 9.18
CA ALA A 6 21.95 10.23 9.03
C ALA A 6 22.06 11.50 9.87
N LYS A 7 22.50 11.39 11.13
CA LYS A 7 22.78 12.54 12.00
C LYS A 7 23.84 13.47 11.39
N HIS A 8 24.97 12.93 10.94
CA HIS A 8 26.06 13.73 10.40
C HIS A 8 25.65 14.52 9.14
N TRP A 9 24.74 13.95 8.34
CA TRP A 9 24.24 14.56 7.11
C TRP A 9 22.97 15.39 7.32
N ASN A 10 22.48 15.51 8.56
CA ASN A 10 21.19 16.09 8.90
C ASN A 10 20.04 15.50 8.03
N ALA A 11 20.11 14.19 7.79
CA ALA A 11 19.22 13.47 6.91
C ALA A 11 18.02 12.87 7.67
N LEU A 12 16.91 12.73 6.96
CA LEU A 12 15.74 11.99 7.41
C LEU A 12 16.02 10.48 7.31
N LEU A 13 15.77 9.75 8.39
CA LEU A 13 15.88 8.29 8.40
C LEU A 13 14.50 7.66 8.20
N LEU A 14 14.31 6.90 7.13
CA LEU A 14 13.09 6.11 6.89
C LEU A 14 13.37 4.63 7.16
N LEU A 15 12.58 4.02 8.03
CA LEU A 15 12.50 2.56 8.13
C LEU A 15 11.15 2.11 7.61
N ASP A 16 11.20 1.30 6.57
CA ASP A 16 10.02 0.68 5.96
C ASP A 16 9.78 -0.72 6.51
N GLU A 17 8.51 -1.10 6.59
CA GLU A 17 8.04 -2.37 7.15
C GLU A 17 8.66 -2.69 8.53
N ALA A 18 8.67 -1.67 9.40
CA ALA A 18 9.36 -1.76 10.68
C ALA A 18 8.80 -2.88 11.59
N ASP A 19 7.57 -3.36 11.35
CA ASP A 19 6.98 -4.52 12.03
C ASP A 19 7.82 -5.79 11.93
N VAL A 20 8.57 -6.00 10.84
CA VAL A 20 9.45 -7.16 10.69
C VAL A 20 10.50 -7.25 11.82
N PHE A 21 10.91 -6.10 12.37
CA PHE A 21 11.93 -6.02 13.41
C PHE A 21 11.37 -5.76 14.81
N LEU A 22 10.08 -5.40 14.90
CA LEU A 22 9.48 -4.75 16.07
C LEU A 22 8.25 -5.49 16.62
N GLU A 23 8.06 -6.74 16.21
CA GLU A 23 7.01 -7.59 16.78
C GLU A 23 7.14 -7.72 18.30
N THR A 24 5.98 -7.86 18.96
CA THR A 24 5.88 -8.06 20.41
C THR A 24 6.84 -9.15 20.90
N ARG A 25 7.54 -8.85 21.98
CA ARG A 25 8.49 -9.78 22.61
C ARG A 25 7.80 -11.08 23.00
N THR A 26 8.42 -12.21 22.68
CA THR A 26 7.95 -13.53 23.11
C THR A 26 9.02 -14.26 23.90
N GLU A 27 8.64 -15.04 24.92
CA GLU A 27 9.62 -15.78 25.74
C GLU A 27 10.43 -16.80 24.91
N ARG A 28 9.93 -17.20 23.74
CA ARG A 28 10.53 -18.23 22.88
C ARG A 28 11.56 -17.68 21.89
N ASN A 29 11.59 -16.37 21.63
CA ASN A 29 12.44 -15.79 20.59
C ASN A 29 13.41 -14.73 21.15
N HIS A 30 14.44 -15.22 21.86
CA HIS A 30 15.47 -14.37 22.46
C HIS A 30 16.24 -13.52 21.43
N PHE A 31 16.40 -14.00 20.19
CA PHE A 31 17.06 -13.25 19.13
C PHE A 31 16.27 -12.00 18.73
N MET A 32 14.97 -12.16 18.44
CA MET A 32 14.10 -11.02 18.10
C MET A 32 13.94 -10.05 19.26
N ASN A 33 13.84 -10.55 20.50
CA ASN A 33 13.81 -9.69 21.69
C ASN A 33 15.09 -8.84 21.82
N GLY A 34 16.24 -9.38 21.42
CA GLY A 34 17.50 -8.64 21.35
C GLY A 34 17.47 -7.50 20.33
N ILE A 35 16.92 -7.76 19.14
CA ILE A 35 16.73 -6.74 18.10
C ILE A 35 15.81 -5.62 18.59
N VAL A 36 14.65 -5.97 19.17
CA VAL A 36 13.70 -5.00 19.76
C VAL A 36 14.38 -4.13 20.83
N ALA A 37 15.20 -4.74 21.71
CA ALA A 37 15.92 -4.01 22.74
C ALA A 37 16.98 -3.05 22.16
N VAL A 38 17.71 -3.47 21.12
CA VAL A 38 18.64 -2.59 20.40
C VAL A 38 17.88 -1.44 19.73
N PHE A 39 16.74 -1.73 19.11
CA PHE A 39 15.94 -0.73 18.41
C PHE A 39 15.36 0.33 19.35
N LEU A 40 14.85 -0.08 20.52
CA LEU A 40 14.39 0.87 21.55
C LEU A 40 15.49 1.84 21.97
N ARG A 41 16.73 1.33 22.12
CA ARG A 41 17.89 2.19 22.39
C ARG A 41 18.21 3.08 21.19
N MET A 42 18.03 2.62 19.97
CA MET A 42 18.22 3.49 18.80
C MET A 42 17.20 4.64 18.77
N LEU A 43 15.92 4.36 19.07
CA LEU A 43 14.87 5.38 19.13
C LEU A 43 15.12 6.42 20.22
N GLU A 44 15.64 6.02 21.38
CA GLU A 44 15.96 6.93 22.48
C GLU A 44 17.13 7.88 22.16
N TRP A 45 18.15 7.39 21.46
CA TRP A 45 19.41 8.10 21.25
C TRP A 45 19.52 8.76 19.88
N PHE A 46 18.55 8.55 18.99
CA PHE A 46 18.59 9.13 17.65
C PHE A 46 18.26 10.63 17.70
N GLU A 47 19.29 11.44 17.53
CA GLU A 47 19.17 12.89 17.34
C GLU A 47 18.95 13.19 15.85
N GLY A 48 17.70 13.15 15.41
CA GLY A 48 17.29 13.45 14.04
C GLY A 48 15.79 13.21 13.81
N VAL A 49 15.34 13.33 12.55
CA VAL A 49 13.96 13.01 12.17
C VAL A 49 13.89 11.60 11.61
N MET A 50 13.05 10.75 12.22
CA MET A 50 12.84 9.37 11.80
C MET A 50 11.39 9.16 11.38
N PHE A 51 11.19 8.50 10.25
CA PHE A 51 9.90 8.00 9.79
C PHE A 51 9.90 6.48 9.88
N LEU A 52 8.82 5.92 10.42
CA LEU A 52 8.58 4.50 10.48
C LEU A 52 7.30 4.21 9.69
N THR A 53 7.34 3.25 8.78
CA THR A 53 6.14 2.74 8.09
C THR A 53 5.91 1.28 8.48
N THR A 54 4.65 0.90 8.65
CA THR A 54 4.28 -0.46 9.03
C THR A 54 2.87 -0.77 8.54
N ASN A 55 2.66 -2.04 8.17
CA ASN A 55 1.32 -2.56 7.87
C ASN A 55 0.65 -3.17 9.11
N ARG A 56 1.38 -3.35 10.22
CA ARG A 56 0.94 -4.08 11.42
C ARG A 56 1.22 -3.28 12.70
N ALA A 57 0.76 -2.03 12.75
CA ALA A 57 0.95 -1.16 13.92
C ALA A 57 0.40 -1.78 15.22
N SER A 58 -0.63 -2.63 15.15
CA SER A 58 -1.20 -3.34 16.30
C SER A 58 -0.25 -4.35 16.95
N HIS A 59 0.82 -4.77 16.26
CA HIS A 59 1.78 -5.77 16.75
C HIS A 59 3.03 -5.15 17.38
N PHE A 60 3.15 -3.82 17.36
CA PHE A 60 4.29 -3.11 17.94
C PHE A 60 4.33 -3.27 19.47
N ASP A 61 5.54 -3.47 19.99
CA ASP A 61 5.80 -3.40 21.43
C ASP A 61 5.32 -2.04 21.98
N PRO A 62 4.48 -2.00 23.03
CA PRO A 62 4.01 -0.76 23.63
C PRO A 62 5.13 0.21 24.03
N ALA A 63 6.33 -0.29 24.36
CA ALA A 63 7.49 0.54 24.65
C ALA A 63 8.03 1.28 23.42
N ILE A 64 7.82 0.74 22.21
CA ILE A 64 8.17 1.42 20.96
C ILE A 64 7.18 2.55 20.71
N LEU A 65 5.88 2.26 20.84
CA LEU A 65 4.82 3.26 20.63
C LEU A 65 4.98 4.48 21.54
N SER A 66 5.42 4.29 22.80
CA SER A 66 5.65 5.41 23.73
C SER A 66 6.84 6.31 23.37
N ARG A 67 7.70 5.89 22.43
CA ARG A 67 8.83 6.67 21.92
C ARG A 67 8.54 7.30 20.54
N ILE A 68 7.36 7.07 19.98
CA ILE A 68 6.91 7.68 18.73
C ILE A 68 6.11 8.95 19.06
N HIS A 69 6.58 10.09 18.58
CA HIS A 69 5.96 11.39 18.86
C HIS A 69 4.62 11.60 18.13
N ILE A 70 4.52 11.11 16.89
CA ILE A 70 3.36 11.28 16.02
C ILE A 70 3.06 9.94 15.36
N ILE A 71 1.80 9.51 15.46
CA ILE A 71 1.27 8.35 14.76
C ILE A 71 0.25 8.86 13.75
N VAL A 72 0.47 8.53 12.47
CA VAL A 72 -0.46 8.85 11.38
C VAL A 72 -1.05 7.55 10.89
N GLU A 73 -2.34 7.37 11.14
CA GLU A 73 -3.09 6.24 10.61
C GLU A 73 -3.65 6.57 9.22
N TYR A 74 -3.50 5.62 8.29
CA TYR A 74 -4.07 5.69 6.96
C TYR A 74 -5.24 4.71 6.87
N PRO A 75 -6.48 5.15 7.15
CA PRO A 75 -7.64 4.27 7.07
C PRO A 75 -7.92 3.87 5.62
N GLY A 76 -8.81 2.89 5.45
CA GLY A 76 -9.35 2.52 4.14
C GLY A 76 -9.92 3.74 3.40
N LEU A 77 -9.75 3.76 2.07
CA LEU A 77 -10.18 4.87 1.24
C LEU A 77 -11.71 4.94 1.20
N LYS A 78 -12.26 6.12 1.46
CA LYS A 78 -13.67 6.42 1.23
C LYS A 78 -13.97 6.55 -0.27
N GLN A 79 -15.24 6.41 -0.65
CA GLN A 79 -15.67 6.46 -2.06
C GLN A 79 -15.26 7.76 -2.78
N ASP A 80 -15.39 8.91 -2.12
CA ASP A 80 -14.96 10.21 -2.63
C ASP A 80 -13.44 10.27 -2.87
N GLN A 81 -12.66 9.71 -1.94
CA GLN A 81 -11.21 9.61 -2.09
C GLN A 81 -10.83 8.67 -3.24
N ARG A 82 -11.50 7.53 -3.38
CA ARG A 82 -11.32 6.61 -4.52
C ARG A 82 -11.67 7.28 -5.84
N MET A 83 -12.76 8.06 -5.89
CA MET A 83 -13.13 8.83 -7.07
C MET A 83 -12.02 9.81 -7.49
N GLY A 84 -11.42 10.52 -6.53
CA GLY A 84 -10.28 11.41 -6.80
C GLY A 84 -9.05 10.66 -7.33
N ILE A 85 -8.75 9.48 -6.77
CA ILE A 85 -7.64 8.63 -7.20
C ILE A 85 -7.88 8.09 -8.62
N TRP A 86 -9.09 7.60 -8.91
CA TRP A 86 -9.49 7.16 -10.25
C TRP A 86 -9.29 8.27 -11.27
N LYS A 87 -9.83 9.47 -11.01
CA LYS A 87 -9.65 10.63 -11.88
C LYS A 87 -8.17 10.93 -12.13
N SER A 88 -7.37 10.99 -11.06
CA SER A 88 -5.93 11.29 -11.17
C SER A 88 -5.17 10.28 -12.05
N PHE A 89 -5.47 8.99 -11.93
CA PHE A 89 -4.82 7.97 -12.76
C PHE A 89 -5.35 7.96 -14.20
N LEU A 90 -6.65 8.12 -14.40
CA LEU A 90 -7.26 8.18 -15.73
C LEU A 90 -6.77 9.39 -16.53
N ASP A 91 -6.67 10.57 -15.89
CA ASP A 91 -6.14 11.79 -16.52
C ASP A 91 -4.70 11.61 -17.04
N ARG A 92 -3.91 10.79 -16.35
CA ARG A 92 -2.54 10.46 -16.74
C ARG A 92 -2.49 9.34 -17.80
N ALA A 93 -3.55 8.56 -17.95
CA ALA A 93 -3.62 7.40 -18.85
C ALA A 93 -3.99 7.80 -20.29
N ARG A 94 -3.08 8.53 -20.95
CA ARG A 94 -3.20 8.93 -22.35
C ARG A 94 -2.67 7.85 -23.29
N THR A 95 -3.43 7.50 -24.32
CA THR A 95 -2.96 6.63 -25.41
C THR A 95 -2.53 7.49 -26.61
N ALA A 96 -2.01 6.85 -27.67
CA ALA A 96 -1.69 7.54 -28.93
C ALA A 96 -2.93 8.22 -29.55
N GLN A 97 -4.14 7.73 -29.25
CA GLN A 97 -5.40 8.30 -29.74
C GLN A 97 -5.93 9.46 -28.89
N GLY A 98 -5.29 9.77 -27.76
CA GLY A 98 -5.68 10.88 -26.91
C GLY A 98 -5.92 10.50 -25.44
N PRO A 99 -6.46 11.43 -24.64
CA PRO A 99 -6.72 11.21 -23.22
C PRO A 99 -7.81 10.14 -23.02
N SER A 100 -7.92 9.62 -21.80
CA SER A 100 -9.04 8.75 -21.43
C SER A 100 -10.38 9.42 -21.74
N ASP A 101 -11.37 8.58 -22.00
CA ASP A 101 -12.72 8.93 -22.41
C ASP A 101 -13.70 8.16 -21.52
N LEU A 102 -13.84 8.63 -20.29
CA LEU A 102 -14.77 8.11 -19.29
C LEU A 102 -15.58 9.28 -18.73
N SER A 103 -16.88 9.09 -18.53
CA SER A 103 -17.73 10.10 -17.89
C SER A 103 -17.55 10.09 -16.36
N ASP A 104 -17.94 11.18 -15.70
CA ASP A 104 -17.90 11.26 -14.25
C ASP A 104 -18.81 10.21 -13.58
N GLU A 105 -19.92 9.84 -14.21
CA GLU A 105 -20.82 8.77 -13.75
C GLU A 105 -20.17 7.39 -13.88
N GLU A 106 -19.38 7.15 -14.93
CA GLU A 106 -18.62 5.90 -15.09
C GLU A 106 -17.50 5.79 -14.05
N VAL A 107 -16.80 6.89 -13.78
CA VAL A 107 -15.80 6.93 -12.71
C VAL A 107 -16.44 6.75 -11.33
N ALA A 108 -17.63 7.32 -11.09
CA ALA A 108 -18.36 7.12 -9.84
C ALA A 108 -18.71 5.64 -9.61
N LYS A 109 -19.13 4.91 -10.66
CA LYS A 109 -19.36 3.46 -10.59
C LYS A 109 -18.08 2.68 -10.24
N LEU A 110 -16.93 3.07 -10.79
CA LEU A 110 -15.64 2.45 -10.44
C LEU A 110 -15.24 2.75 -9.00
N ALA A 111 -15.58 3.93 -8.47
CA ALA A 111 -15.28 4.32 -7.11
C ALA A 111 -16.13 3.60 -6.05
N GLU A 112 -17.28 3.05 -6.42
CA GLU A 112 -18.09 2.17 -5.55
C GLU A 112 -17.34 0.88 -5.19
N LEU A 113 -16.44 0.41 -6.07
CA LEU A 113 -15.63 -0.79 -5.83
C LEU A 113 -14.58 -0.52 -4.75
N ASP A 114 -14.45 -1.48 -3.82
CA ASP A 114 -13.56 -1.35 -2.67
C ASP A 114 -12.11 -1.72 -3.02
N PHE A 115 -11.48 -0.85 -3.82
CA PHE A 115 -10.09 -0.97 -4.20
C PHE A 115 -9.20 0.05 -3.48
N ASN A 116 -8.02 -0.37 -3.07
CA ASN A 116 -6.98 0.54 -2.61
C ASN A 116 -6.28 1.24 -3.80
N GLY A 117 -5.48 2.26 -3.51
CA GLY A 117 -4.82 3.07 -4.54
C GLY A 117 -3.90 2.27 -5.47
N ARG A 118 -3.23 1.21 -4.97
CA ARG A 118 -2.38 0.33 -5.78
C ARG A 118 -3.22 -0.48 -6.76
N GLN A 119 -4.29 -1.10 -6.29
CA GLN A 119 -5.22 -1.85 -7.12
C GLN A 119 -5.85 -0.96 -8.21
N ILE A 120 -6.26 0.26 -7.87
CA ILE A 120 -6.79 1.22 -8.86
C ILE A 120 -5.75 1.50 -9.94
N ASN A 121 -4.50 1.81 -9.56
CA ASN A 121 -3.42 2.05 -10.51
C ASN A 121 -3.19 0.85 -11.44
N ASP A 122 -3.15 -0.36 -10.89
CA ASP A 122 -2.92 -1.59 -11.66
C ASP A 122 -4.06 -1.87 -12.65
N ILE A 123 -5.31 -1.62 -12.23
CA ILE A 123 -6.49 -1.74 -13.10
C ILE A 123 -6.45 -0.71 -14.23
N VAL A 124 -6.11 0.55 -13.93
CA VAL A 124 -5.96 1.61 -14.95
C VAL A 124 -4.84 1.24 -15.93
N ALA A 125 -3.69 0.76 -15.44
CA ALA A 125 -2.58 0.34 -16.28
C ALA A 125 -2.97 -0.82 -17.22
N ALA A 126 -3.68 -1.82 -16.70
CA ALA A 126 -4.18 -2.93 -17.52
C ALA A 126 -5.22 -2.46 -18.56
N GLY A 127 -6.17 -1.60 -18.17
CA GLY A 127 -7.14 -0.99 -19.09
C GLY A 127 -6.46 -0.17 -20.17
N HIS A 128 -5.44 0.62 -19.81
CA HIS A 128 -4.64 1.42 -20.73
C HIS A 128 -3.91 0.54 -21.75
N ALA A 129 -3.29 -0.56 -21.31
CA ALA A 129 -2.65 -1.52 -22.21
C ALA A 129 -3.66 -2.15 -23.18
N LEU A 130 -4.87 -2.52 -22.71
CA LEU A 130 -5.93 -3.07 -23.55
C LEU A 130 -6.38 -2.08 -24.64
N ALA A 131 -6.51 -0.80 -24.29
CA ALA A 131 -6.86 0.26 -25.24
C ALA A 131 -5.74 0.53 -26.24
N ALA A 132 -4.50 0.59 -25.77
CA ALA A 132 -3.33 0.85 -26.61
C ALA A 132 -3.13 -0.23 -27.68
N VAL A 133 -3.32 -1.52 -27.33
CA VAL A 133 -3.22 -2.64 -28.28
C VAL A 133 -4.26 -2.54 -29.40
N LYS A 134 -5.44 -2.01 -29.10
CA LYS A 134 -6.50 -1.80 -30.09
C LYS A 134 -6.38 -0.49 -30.86
N ALA A 135 -5.36 0.30 -30.57
CA ALA A 135 -5.21 1.65 -31.09
C ALA A 135 -6.45 2.52 -30.80
N ASP A 136 -6.99 2.42 -29.58
CA ASP A 136 -8.14 3.18 -29.09
C ASP A 136 -7.76 4.15 -27.95
N ARG A 137 -8.68 5.04 -27.59
CA ARG A 137 -8.63 5.79 -26.32
C ARG A 137 -8.99 4.86 -25.16
N LEU A 138 -8.44 5.12 -23.97
CA LEU A 138 -8.86 4.42 -22.77
C LEU A 138 -10.33 4.77 -22.49
N GLN A 139 -11.20 3.76 -22.40
CA GLN A 139 -12.65 3.91 -22.24
C GLN A 139 -13.13 3.01 -21.12
N TYR A 140 -14.34 3.25 -20.61
CA TYR A 140 -14.90 2.53 -19.48
C TYR A 140 -14.88 1.01 -19.66
N HIS A 141 -15.24 0.50 -20.84
CA HIS A 141 -15.26 -0.94 -21.11
C HIS A 141 -13.86 -1.61 -21.01
N HIS A 142 -12.78 -0.88 -21.31
CA HIS A 142 -11.40 -1.36 -21.13
C HIS A 142 -11.08 -1.52 -19.65
N VAL A 143 -11.46 -0.53 -18.84
CA VAL A 143 -11.27 -0.54 -17.38
C VAL A 143 -12.14 -1.62 -16.74
N GLN A 144 -13.42 -1.75 -17.12
CA GLN A 144 -14.29 -2.82 -16.64
C GLN A 144 -13.73 -4.22 -16.93
N LYS A 145 -13.12 -4.42 -18.11
CA LYS A 145 -12.47 -5.69 -18.44
C LYS A 145 -11.29 -5.97 -17.50
N ALA A 146 -10.48 -4.95 -17.20
CA ALA A 146 -9.39 -5.06 -16.24
C ALA A 146 -9.89 -5.33 -14.81
N VAL A 147 -10.98 -4.68 -14.38
CA VAL A 147 -11.66 -4.97 -13.10
C VAL A 147 -12.09 -6.44 -13.05
N GLN A 148 -12.76 -6.94 -14.08
CA GLN A 148 -13.22 -8.33 -14.12
C GLN A 148 -12.05 -9.32 -14.03
N MET A 149 -10.94 -9.05 -14.73
CA MET A 149 -9.72 -9.86 -14.65
C MET A 149 -9.14 -9.87 -13.24
N SER A 150 -9.03 -8.70 -12.61
CA SER A 150 -8.55 -8.56 -11.23
C SER A 150 -9.44 -9.31 -10.24
N GLN A 151 -10.76 -9.18 -10.36
CA GLN A 151 -11.69 -9.83 -9.44
C GLN A 151 -11.70 -11.35 -9.62
N ASN A 152 -11.62 -11.84 -10.86
CA ASN A 152 -11.51 -13.27 -11.13
C ASN A 152 -10.24 -13.87 -10.51
N PHE A 153 -9.12 -13.17 -10.61
CA PHE A 153 -7.86 -13.59 -10.01
C PHE A 153 -7.93 -13.66 -8.49
N ILE A 154 -8.47 -12.61 -7.84
CA ILE A 154 -8.67 -12.58 -6.38
C ILE A 154 -9.57 -13.73 -5.92
N ASN A 155 -10.69 -13.95 -6.61
CA ASN A 155 -11.61 -15.03 -6.27
C ASN A 155 -10.96 -16.42 -6.41
N GLN A 156 -10.08 -16.63 -7.39
CA GLN A 156 -9.32 -17.86 -7.53
C GLN A 156 -8.34 -18.07 -6.37
N ILE A 157 -7.60 -17.03 -5.97
CA ILE A 157 -6.67 -17.11 -4.84
C ILE A 157 -7.42 -17.43 -3.55
N ASN A 158 -8.50 -16.70 -3.25
CA ASN A 158 -9.28 -16.91 -2.04
C ASN A 158 -9.91 -18.31 -2.02
N GLY A 159 -10.32 -18.83 -3.18
CA GLY A 159 -10.78 -20.22 -3.31
C GLY A 159 -9.68 -21.24 -3.02
N MET A 160 -8.44 -20.98 -3.44
CA MET A 160 -7.28 -21.84 -3.15
C MET A 160 -6.89 -21.82 -1.67
N GLU A 161 -6.93 -20.65 -1.02
CA GLU A 161 -6.65 -20.53 0.42
C GLU A 161 -7.70 -21.26 1.27
N GLN A 162 -8.99 -21.14 0.92
CA GLN A 162 -10.05 -21.90 1.60
C GLN A 162 -9.81 -23.39 1.45
N VAL A 163 -9.52 -23.88 0.25
CA VAL A 163 -9.21 -25.31 0.00
C VAL A 163 -8.02 -25.77 0.84
N ASN A 164 -6.93 -24.99 0.90
CA ASN A 164 -5.76 -25.34 1.72
C ASN A 164 -6.03 -25.32 3.23
N SER A 165 -7.00 -24.53 3.70
CA SER A 165 -7.45 -24.55 5.10
C SER A 165 -8.31 -25.78 5.46
N TYR A 166 -8.94 -26.43 4.47
CA TYR A 166 -9.70 -27.68 4.68
C TYR A 166 -8.79 -28.93 4.67
N PHE A 167 -7.57 -28.81 4.15
CA PHE A 167 -6.61 -29.92 4.02
C PHE A 167 -5.43 -29.85 5.01
N ASN A 168 -5.46 -28.92 5.98
CA ASN A 168 -4.49 -28.84 7.09
C ASN A 168 -5.18 -28.94 8.44
#